data_AF-A0A1Z4JI14-F1
#
_entry.id   AF-A0A1Z4JI14-F1
#
_cell.length_a   1.000
_cell.length_b   1.000
_cell.length_c   1.000
_cell.angle_alpha   90.00
_cell.angle_beta   90.00
_cell.angle_gamma   90.00
#
_symmetry.space_group_name_H-M   'P 1'
#
loop_
_entity.id
_entity.type
_entity.pdbx_description
1 polymer ?
#
loop_
_entity_poly.entity_id
_entity_poly.type
_entity_poly.pdbx_seq_one_letter_code
_entity_poly.pdbx_strand_id
1 'polypeptide(L)'
;MLGAVRSTVPVSTATTPPWITANLQNGWTSFTDQNTVYPPVSYRKHLNGMVELQGMATKNSPGGSNVLLNLPGEFRPNVAKRFPGSDPNPFSLIIYPSGDLQLTYLTATISSIAFIPLDVIQFFAN
;
A
#
# COMPACT_ATOMS: atom_id res chain seq x y z
N MET A 1 -16.78 -20.44 -54.87
CA MET A 1 -15.54 -20.05 -54.16
C MET A 1 -15.93 -19.55 -52.79
N LEU A 2 -15.81 -20.35 -51.73
CA LEU A 2 -16.02 -19.90 -50.35
C LEU A 2 -14.72 -19.26 -49.85
N GLY A 3 -14.76 -17.97 -49.52
CA GLY A 3 -13.65 -17.27 -48.86
C GLY A 3 -13.70 -17.50 -47.35
N ALA A 4 -12.61 -18.00 -46.77
CA ALA A 4 -12.49 -18.20 -45.33
C ALA A 4 -12.42 -16.86 -44.60
N VAL A 5 -13.40 -16.57 -43.74
CA VAL A 5 -13.34 -15.47 -42.78
C VAL A 5 -12.43 -15.91 -41.64
N ARG A 6 -11.25 -15.30 -41.52
CA ARG A 6 -10.36 -15.53 -40.36
C ARG A 6 -11.01 -14.89 -39.13
N SER A 7 -11.40 -15.72 -38.17
CA SER A 7 -11.83 -15.27 -36.84
C SER A 7 -10.65 -14.57 -36.15
N THR A 8 -10.73 -13.26 -35.97
CA THR A 8 -9.80 -12.51 -35.14
C THR A 8 -10.25 -12.67 -33.69
N VAL A 9 -9.56 -13.52 -32.93
CA VAL A 9 -9.71 -13.55 -31.47
C VAL A 9 -9.22 -12.20 -30.96
N PRO A 10 -10.03 -11.41 -30.23
CA PRO A 10 -9.55 -10.17 -29.65
C PRO A 10 -8.45 -10.50 -28.64
N VAL A 11 -7.25 -9.98 -28.86
CA VAL A 11 -6.22 -9.91 -27.83
C VAL A 11 -6.69 -8.86 -26.82
N SER A 12 -7.03 -9.29 -25.60
CA SER A 12 -7.21 -8.36 -24.49
C SER A 12 -5.82 -7.96 -24.00
N THR A 13 -5.39 -6.74 -24.29
CA THR A 13 -4.21 -6.18 -23.63
C THR A 13 -4.60 -5.88 -22.18
N ALA A 14 -4.03 -6.61 -21.22
CA ALA A 14 -4.17 -6.28 -19.81
C ALA A 14 -3.40 -4.98 -19.53
N THR A 15 -4.12 -3.87 -19.44
CA THR A 15 -3.51 -2.60 -19.00
C THR A 15 -3.28 -2.68 -17.50
N THR A 16 -2.04 -2.46 -17.09
CA THR A 16 -1.70 -2.40 -15.66
C THR A 16 -2.30 -1.11 -15.08
N PRO A 17 -3.11 -1.17 -14.01
CA PRO A 17 -3.69 0.02 -13.41
C PRO A 17 -2.60 0.98 -12.92
N PRO A 18 -2.80 2.31 -13.08
CA PRO A 18 -1.83 3.29 -12.63
C PRO A 18 -1.76 3.33 -11.10
N TRP A 19 -0.61 3.78 -10.59
CA TRP A 19 -0.43 4.05 -9.17
C TRP A 19 -1.16 5.34 -8.77
N ILE A 20 -1.79 5.31 -7.59
CA ILE A 20 -2.42 6.46 -6.95
C ILE A 20 -1.56 6.84 -5.74
N THR A 21 -1.04 8.07 -5.72
CA THR A 21 -0.28 8.60 -4.58
C THR A 21 -1.16 8.67 -3.35
N ALA A 22 -0.69 8.13 -2.23
CA ALA A 22 -1.43 8.13 -0.98
C ALA A 22 -1.28 9.46 -0.22
N ASN A 23 -2.37 9.87 0.43
CA ASN A 23 -2.35 10.98 1.38
C ASN A 23 -1.98 10.43 2.77
N LEU A 24 -0.70 10.55 3.12
CA LEU A 24 -0.20 10.16 4.44
C LEU A 24 -0.74 11.12 5.51
N GLN A 25 -1.01 10.56 6.69
CA GLN A 25 -1.65 11.25 7.81
C GLN A 25 -0.72 11.35 9.02
N ASN A 26 -1.12 12.13 10.03
CA ASN A 26 -0.45 12.18 11.33
C ASN A 26 1.06 12.48 11.26
N GLY A 27 1.50 13.28 10.28
CA GLY A 27 2.90 13.66 10.10
C GLY A 27 3.81 12.58 9.50
N TRP A 28 3.23 11.50 8.95
CA TRP A 28 3.96 10.58 8.08
C TRP A 28 4.20 11.24 6.71
N THR A 29 5.36 10.97 6.11
CA THR A 29 5.72 11.43 4.77
C THR A 29 6.32 10.28 3.96
N SER A 30 6.36 10.42 2.63
CA SER A 30 7.13 9.49 1.80
C SER A 30 8.61 9.77 2.00
N PHE A 31 9.40 8.73 2.25
CA PHE A 31 10.84 8.88 2.36
C PHE A 31 11.44 9.15 0.98
N THR A 32 12.30 10.16 0.93
CA THR A 32 13.12 10.48 -0.24
C THR A 32 14.57 10.59 0.22
N ASP A 33 15.47 9.87 -0.45
CA ASP A 33 16.92 10.00 -0.26
C ASP A 33 17.55 10.43 -1.58
N GLN A 34 18.62 11.23 -1.49
CA GLN A 34 19.35 11.73 -2.66
C GLN A 34 20.03 10.59 -3.44
N ASN A 35 20.32 9.47 -2.78
CA ASN A 35 21.02 8.33 -3.37
C ASN A 35 20.11 7.12 -3.67
N THR A 36 18.89 7.10 -3.13
CA THR A 36 17.90 6.03 -3.36
C THR A 36 16.53 6.61 -3.64
N VAL A 37 16.04 6.43 -4.87
CA VAL A 37 14.70 6.87 -5.25
C VAL A 37 13.71 5.76 -4.90
N TYR A 38 13.16 5.83 -3.70
CA TYR A 38 11.93 5.09 -3.39
C TYR A 38 10.76 5.77 -4.10
N PRO A 39 9.82 5.01 -4.70
CA PRO A 39 8.59 5.61 -5.19
C PRO A 39 7.83 6.25 -4.02
N PRO A 40 7.05 7.32 -4.27
CA PRO A 40 6.17 7.87 -3.24
C PRO A 40 5.19 6.79 -2.79
N VAL A 41 4.78 6.86 -1.51
CA VAL A 41 3.80 5.92 -0.98
C VAL A 41 2.54 5.97 -1.82
N SER A 42 2.21 4.84 -2.45
CA SER A 42 1.14 4.75 -3.45
C SER A 42 0.45 3.40 -3.38
N TYR A 43 -0.75 3.32 -3.95
CA TYR A 43 -1.51 2.08 -4.06
C TYR A 43 -2.15 1.95 -5.44
N ARG A 44 -2.49 0.73 -5.83
CA ARG A 44 -3.31 0.44 -7.02
C ARG A 44 -4.15 -0.81 -6.80
N LYS A 45 -5.24 -0.96 -7.56
CA LYS A 45 -6.12 -2.13 -7.54
C LYS A 45 -6.15 -2.77 -8.92
N HIS A 46 -5.82 -4.05 -8.98
CA HIS A 46 -5.91 -4.90 -10.18
C HIS A 46 -7.36 -5.30 -10.46
N LEU A 47 -7.63 -5.70 -11.70
CA LEU A 47 -8.98 -6.13 -12.13
C LEU A 47 -9.52 -7.33 -11.33
N ASN A 48 -8.64 -8.16 -10.77
CA ASN A 48 -9.00 -9.28 -9.90
C ASN A 48 -9.28 -8.86 -8.44
N GLY A 49 -9.28 -7.57 -8.14
CA GLY A 49 -9.51 -7.03 -6.79
C GLY A 49 -8.26 -6.97 -5.90
N MET A 50 -7.10 -7.43 -6.37
CA MET A 50 -5.86 -7.33 -5.60
C MET A 50 -5.40 -5.88 -5.52
N VAL A 51 -5.23 -5.37 -4.30
CA VAL A 51 -4.61 -4.10 -3.99
C VAL A 51 -3.15 -4.33 -3.66
N GLU A 52 -2.28 -3.51 -4.24
CA GLU A 52 -0.86 -3.47 -3.96
C GLU A 52 -0.49 -2.09 -3.43
N LEU A 53 0.44 -2.05 -2.48
CA LEU A 53 1.06 -0.82 -2.01
C LEU A 53 2.53 -0.80 -2.43
N GLN A 54 3.08 0.41 -2.53
CA GLN A 54 4.50 0.64 -2.76
C GLN A 54 4.99 1.87 -1.98
N GLY A 55 6.30 2.03 -1.96
CA GLY A 55 7.02 3.14 -1.35
C GLY A 55 7.43 2.86 0.09
N MET A 56 8.09 3.86 0.66
CA MET A 56 8.53 3.85 2.05
C MET A 56 7.98 5.06 2.77
N ALA A 57 7.24 4.84 3.85
CA ALA A 57 6.79 5.93 4.72
C ALA A 57 7.82 6.20 5.81
N THR A 58 7.99 7.46 6.20
CA THR A 58 8.88 7.86 7.29
C THR A 58 8.23 8.84 8.24
N LYS A 59 8.64 8.79 9.50
CA LYS A 59 8.23 9.74 10.54
C LYS A 59 9.25 9.77 11.68
N ASN A 60 9.50 10.98 12.19
CA ASN A 60 10.28 11.17 13.41
C ASN A 60 9.43 10.83 14.64
N SER A 61 9.95 9.96 15.50
CA SER A 61 9.37 9.60 16.80
C SER A 61 7.88 9.25 16.73
N PRO A 62 7.50 8.18 15.99
CA PRO A 62 6.10 7.78 15.92
C PRO A 62 5.60 7.35 17.30
N GLY A 63 4.44 7.87 17.72
CA GLY A 63 3.74 7.34 18.89
C GLY A 63 3.33 5.87 18.69
N GLY A 64 3.13 5.14 19.79
CA GLY A 64 2.92 3.68 19.77
C GLY A 64 1.75 3.17 18.92
N SER A 65 0.74 3.99 18.63
CA SER A 65 -0.32 3.67 17.66
C SER A 65 -0.72 4.88 16.85
N ASN A 66 -0.67 4.80 15.53
CA ASN A 66 -1.10 5.89 14.65
C ASN A 66 -1.59 5.40 13.28
N VAL A 67 -2.50 6.16 12.69
CA VAL A 67 -2.95 5.93 11.31
C VAL A 67 -1.90 6.50 10.36
N LEU A 68 -1.43 5.67 9.43
CA LEU A 68 -0.48 6.00 8.38
C LEU A 68 -1.19 6.71 7.21
N LEU A 69 -2.30 6.14 6.75
CA LEU A 69 -3.15 6.64 5.67
C LEU A 69 -4.55 6.01 5.77
N ASN A 70 -5.51 6.57 5.03
CA ASN A 70 -6.84 5.97 4.84
C ASN A 70 -7.05 5.62 3.36
N LEU A 71 -7.42 4.38 3.07
CA LEU A 71 -7.74 3.91 1.73
C LEU A 71 -9.18 4.31 1.33
N PRO A 72 -9.41 4.76 0.08
CA PRO A 72 -10.76 4.98 -0.44
C PRO A 72 -11.55 3.66 -0.51
N GLY A 73 -12.88 3.77 -0.52
CA GLY A 73 -13.82 2.64 -0.36
C GLY A 73 -13.50 1.40 -1.20
N GLU A 74 -13.21 1.58 -2.48
CA GLU A 74 -12.96 0.46 -3.41
C GLU A 74 -11.61 -0.25 -3.21
N PHE A 75 -10.70 0.31 -2.39
CA PHE A 75 -9.38 -0.27 -2.08
C PHE A 75 -9.35 -0.96 -0.72
N ARG A 76 -10.47 -1.02 0.01
CA ARG A 76 -10.54 -1.55 1.38
C ARG A 76 -10.74 -3.07 1.37
N PRO A 77 -10.15 -3.82 2.32
CA PRO A 77 -10.43 -5.25 2.47
C PRO A 77 -11.74 -5.51 3.25
N ASN A 78 -12.37 -6.67 3.08
CA ASN A 78 -13.58 -7.01 3.84
C ASN A 78 -13.24 -7.34 5.30
N VAL A 79 -12.02 -7.84 5.52
CA VAL A 79 -11.52 -8.31 6.81
C VAL A 79 -10.15 -7.71 7.03
N ALA A 80 -9.86 -7.34 8.28
CA ALA A 80 -8.59 -6.74 8.63
C ALA A 80 -7.40 -7.59 8.17
N LYS A 81 -6.40 -6.95 7.56
CA LYS A 81 -5.16 -7.59 7.10
C LYS A 81 -4.01 -7.12 7.97
N ARG A 82 -3.21 -8.04 8.47
CA ARG A 82 -2.12 -7.77 9.41
C ARG A 82 -0.79 -8.14 8.79
N PHE A 83 0.14 -7.20 8.80
CA PHE A 83 1.49 -7.35 8.27
C PHE A 83 2.49 -6.99 9.38
N PRO A 84 3.28 -7.96 9.88
CA PRO A 84 4.33 -7.67 10.84
C PRO A 84 5.50 -6.97 10.14
N GLY A 85 6.18 -6.10 10.87
CA GLY A 85 7.41 -5.46 10.42
C GLY A 85 8.26 -5.03 11.61
N SER A 86 9.45 -4.52 11.33
CA SER A 86 10.35 -4.03 12.37
C SER A 86 11.23 -2.92 11.83
N ASP A 87 10.98 -1.71 12.30
CA ASP A 87 11.88 -0.57 12.20
C ASP A 87 11.24 0.64 12.92
N PRO A 88 11.95 1.33 13.83
CA PRO A 88 13.14 0.88 14.55
C PRO A 88 12.81 -0.26 15.54
N ASN A 89 11.53 -0.39 15.90
CA ASN A 89 11.01 -1.40 16.81
C ASN A 89 10.01 -2.31 16.07
N PRO A 90 9.73 -3.51 16.60
CA PRO A 90 8.68 -4.37 16.06
C PRO A 90 7.31 -3.68 16.05
N PHE A 91 6.61 -3.78 14.92
CA PHE A 91 5.28 -3.23 14.72
C PHE A 91 4.37 -4.21 13.98
N SER A 92 3.08 -3.92 14.08
CA SER A 92 2.02 -4.53 13.31
C SER A 92 1.35 -3.44 12.49
N LEU A 93 1.44 -3.54 11.17
CA LEU A 93 0.64 -2.74 10.25
C LEU A 93 -0.69 -3.48 10.01
N ILE A 94 -1.79 -2.83 10.33
CA ILE A 94 -3.14 -3.40 10.19
C ILE A 94 -3.91 -2.54 9.20
N ILE A 95 -4.45 -3.17 8.17
CA ILE A 95 -5.37 -2.57 7.20
C ILE A 95 -6.79 -2.95 7.61
N TYR A 96 -7.55 -1.99 8.13
CA TYR A 96 -8.93 -2.23 8.56
C TYR A 96 -9.94 -2.12 7.40
N PRO A 97 -11.13 -2.74 7.52
CA PRO A 97 -12.23 -2.52 6.58
C PRO A 97 -12.74 -1.07 6.50
N SER A 98 -12.41 -0.23 7.50
CA SER A 98 -12.64 1.23 7.45
C SER A 98 -11.74 1.95 6.43
N GLY A 99 -10.69 1.27 5.95
CA GLY A 99 -9.63 1.83 5.12
C GLY A 99 -8.43 2.31 5.91
N ASP A 100 -8.47 2.32 7.24
CA ASP A 100 -7.35 2.78 8.05
C ASP A 100 -6.18 1.80 7.96
N LEU A 101 -5.03 2.31 7.54
CA LEU A 101 -3.74 1.65 7.71
C LEU A 101 -3.15 2.11 9.03
N GLN A 102 -3.23 1.28 10.06
CA GLN A 102 -2.75 1.62 11.40
C GLN A 102 -1.45 0.88 11.70
N LEU A 103 -0.44 1.63 12.15
CA LEU A 103 0.76 1.07 12.75
C LEU A 103 0.55 0.97 14.25
N THR A 104 0.79 -0.22 14.80
CA THR A 104 0.83 -0.45 16.24
C THR A 104 2.18 -1.05 16.60
N TYR A 105 2.96 -0.30 17.38
CA TYR A 105 4.21 -0.77 17.95
C TYR A 105 3.95 -1.50 19.26
N LEU A 106 4.79 -2.49 19.59
CA LEU A 106 4.73 -3.16 20.89
C LEU A 106 5.16 -2.24 22.04
N THR A 107 5.92 -1.19 21.75
CA THR A 107 6.40 -0.20 22.72
C THR A 107 5.69 1.13 22.52
N ALA A 108 5.25 1.77 23.60
CA ALA A 108 4.49 3.02 23.55
C ALA A 108 5.32 4.24 23.10
N THR A 109 6.64 4.21 23.28
CA THR A 109 7.53 5.33 22.95
C THR A 109 8.59 4.89 21.96
N ILE A 110 8.67 5.62 20.86
CA ILE A 110 9.74 5.51 19.87
C ILE A 110 10.37 6.88 19.74
N SER A 111 11.65 6.99 20.08
CA SER A 111 12.40 8.25 20.10
C SER A 111 13.36 8.39 18.91
N SER A 112 13.18 7.57 17.88
CA SER A 112 13.98 7.60 16.64
C SER A 112 13.08 7.74 15.42
N ILE A 113 13.71 7.94 14.27
CA ILE A 113 13.04 7.90 12.97
C ILE A 113 12.57 6.47 12.71
N ALA A 114 11.39 6.32 12.13
CA ALA A 114 10.88 5.05 11.64
C ALA A 114 10.72 5.09 10.12
N PHE A 115 10.99 3.96 9.50
CA PHE A 115 10.85 3.69 8.08
C PHE A 115 9.97 2.46 7.87
N ILE A 116 8.87 2.64 7.14
CA ILE A 116 7.85 1.61 6.96
C ILE A 116 7.82 1.27 5.47
N PRO A 117 8.49 0.18 5.06
CA PRO A 117 8.44 -0.28 3.69
C PRO A 117 7.05 -0.85 3.39
N LEU A 118 6.47 -0.46 2.26
CA LEU A 118 5.16 -0.93 1.80
C LEU A 118 5.25 -1.77 0.52
N ASP A 119 6.45 -1.90 -0.06
CA ASP A 119 6.76 -2.49 -1.39
C ASP A 119 6.42 -4.00 -1.57
N VAL A 120 5.78 -4.65 -0.61
CA VAL A 120 5.38 -6.07 -0.70
C VAL A 120 3.99 -6.31 -0.11
N ILE A 121 3.26 -5.24 0.22
CA ILE A 121 1.94 -5.39 0.83
C ILE A 121 0.90 -5.58 -0.26
N GLN A 122 0.32 -6.77 -0.27
CA GLN A 122 -0.75 -7.15 -1.18
C GLN A 122 -1.92 -7.74 -0.40
N PHE A 123 -3.15 -7.41 -0.81
CA PHE A 123 -4.37 -7.99 -0.26
C PHE A 123 -5.52 -7.86 -1.25
N PHE A 124 -6.61 -8.60 -1.05
CA PHE A 124 -7.82 -8.43 -1.85
C PHE A 124 -8.76 -7.39 -1.22
N ALA A 125 -9.19 -6.42 -2.02
CA ALA A 125 -10.28 -5.51 -1.70
C ALA A 125 -11.64 -6.12 -2.06
N ASN A 126 -12.71 -5.55 -1.51
CA ASN A 126 -14.09 -5.90 -1.85
C ASN A 126 -14.43 -5.59 -3.31
#